data_AF-A0A938WXZ3-F1
#
_entry.id   AF-A0A938WXZ3-F1
#
_cell.length_a   1.000
_cell.length_b   1.000
_cell.length_c   1.000
_cell.angle_alpha   90.00
_cell.angle_beta   90.00
_cell.angle_gamma   90.00
#
_symmetry.space_group_name_H-M   'P 1'
#
loop_
_entity.id
_entity.type
_entity.pdbx_description
1 polymer ?
#
loop_
_entity_poly.entity_id
_entity_poly.type
_entity_poly.pdbx_seq_one_letter_code
_entity_poly.pdbx_strand_id
1 'polypeptide(L)'
;MDEDALAGSSVTLRLVSPHLSQGFPGTMAMAVTYTLADGALEIGFSAVSDRTTICNPTSHIYWNLDGNSSRGSGGTIPGATGAPDASDAPAITDALDHTLHVAADRYFPTDAGFLPLDVAPVDGTPFDFRQPRTPRAAMAAHPGDPQLAIGRGYNHAYDFAAAYAGLADGYRTSRRSPTAGLASGVAPSAGSAPSVDPSMEAGARPLIPMATLTGGRSGITMALSCDAPALVVYSAGWFDAGSSLPGRGGRAYGPGAGIALEPGFVPNAINDDHHGTTPSPLLRAGDRFRMTIRYAFHA
;
A
#
# COMPACT_ATOMS: atom_id res chain seq x y z
N MET A 1 -15.40 14.72 -8.93
CA MET A 1 -14.92 14.29 -7.60
C MET A 1 -15.77 15.09 -6.65
N ASP A 2 -16.74 14.43 -6.03
CA ASP A 2 -17.70 15.09 -5.14
C ASP A 2 -17.23 14.86 -3.68
N GLU A 3 -16.93 15.95 -2.97
CA GLU A 3 -16.44 15.96 -1.59
C GLU A 3 -17.64 16.03 -0.62
N ASP A 4 -18.26 14.90 -0.32
CA ASP A 4 -19.58 14.88 0.35
C ASP A 4 -19.57 14.76 1.90
N ALA A 5 -18.43 14.85 2.58
CA ALA A 5 -18.41 14.98 4.04
C ALA A 5 -17.03 15.41 4.56
N LEU A 6 -16.91 16.66 5.01
CA LEU A 6 -15.85 17.08 5.92
C LEU A 6 -16.38 16.98 7.35
N ALA A 7 -15.94 15.97 8.10
CA ALA A 7 -15.93 16.04 9.55
C ALA A 7 -14.56 16.61 9.97
N GLY A 8 -14.45 17.22 11.15
CA GLY A 8 -13.26 18.02 11.55
C GLY A 8 -11.89 17.34 11.43
N SER A 9 -11.85 16.01 11.22
CA SER A 9 -10.64 15.20 11.04
C SER A 9 -10.71 14.17 9.90
N SER A 10 -11.71 14.21 9.01
CA SER A 10 -11.84 13.22 7.93
C SER A 10 -12.32 13.80 6.59
N VAL A 11 -11.85 13.21 5.50
CA VAL A 11 -12.33 13.48 4.13
C VAL A 11 -12.68 12.18 3.42
N THR A 12 -13.82 12.15 2.74
CA THR A 12 -14.23 11.01 1.90
C THR A 12 -14.24 11.41 0.43
N LEU A 13 -13.45 10.70 -0.38
CA LEU A 13 -13.39 10.85 -1.83
C LEU A 13 -14.20 9.74 -2.49
N ARG A 14 -14.94 10.06 -3.55
CA ARG A 14 -15.82 9.13 -4.25
C ARG A 14 -15.56 9.14 -5.75
N LEU A 15 -15.65 7.95 -6.34
CA LEU A 15 -15.58 7.75 -7.78
C LEU A 15 -16.52 6.62 -8.21
N VAL A 16 -17.21 6.83 -9.33
CA VAL A 16 -17.91 5.77 -10.06
C VAL A 16 -17.11 5.47 -11.32
N SER A 17 -16.56 4.26 -11.42
CA SER A 17 -15.88 3.75 -12.61
C SER A 17 -16.93 3.09 -13.52
N PRO A 18 -17.17 3.59 -14.75
CA PRO A 18 -18.13 2.99 -15.66
C PRO A 18 -17.72 1.57 -16.08
N HIS A 19 -18.70 0.76 -16.48
CA HIS A 19 -18.46 -0.55 -17.08
C HIS A 19 -17.42 -0.48 -18.23
N LEU A 20 -16.43 -1.37 -18.19
CA LEU A 20 -15.32 -1.47 -19.15
C LEU A 20 -14.35 -0.27 -19.12
N SER A 21 -14.42 0.60 -18.12
CA SER A 21 -13.36 1.56 -17.83
C SER A 21 -12.05 0.79 -17.61
N GLN A 22 -11.02 1.08 -18.42
CA GLN A 22 -9.75 0.34 -18.47
C GLN A 22 -9.93 -1.19 -18.66
N GLY A 23 -11.07 -1.65 -19.19
CA GLY A 23 -11.37 -3.06 -19.42
C GLY A 23 -12.03 -3.81 -18.25
N PHE A 24 -12.26 -3.18 -17.09
CA PHE A 24 -12.84 -3.86 -15.94
C PHE A 24 -14.37 -4.06 -16.06
N PRO A 25 -14.90 -5.28 -15.84
CA PRO A 25 -16.34 -5.52 -15.86
C PRO A 25 -17.09 -4.83 -14.72
N GLY A 26 -18.34 -4.45 -15.00
CA GLY A 26 -19.25 -3.79 -14.06
C GLY A 26 -18.99 -2.30 -13.85
N THR A 27 -20.07 -1.56 -13.54
CA THR A 27 -19.95 -0.22 -12.98
C THR A 27 -19.59 -0.36 -11.51
N MET A 28 -18.46 0.20 -11.09
CA MET A 28 -17.99 0.15 -9.71
C MET A 28 -18.14 1.52 -9.04
N ALA A 29 -18.81 1.57 -7.91
CA ALA A 29 -18.76 2.71 -7.02
C ALA A 29 -17.74 2.45 -5.91
N MET A 30 -16.79 3.37 -5.73
CA MET A 30 -15.76 3.30 -4.71
C MET A 30 -15.78 4.58 -3.86
N ALA A 31 -15.54 4.43 -2.57
CA ALA A 31 -15.26 5.50 -1.64
C ALA A 31 -13.96 5.22 -0.88
N VAL A 32 -13.17 6.26 -0.66
CA VAL A 32 -11.96 6.23 0.17
C VAL A 32 -12.07 7.32 1.22
N THR A 33 -12.03 6.94 2.50
CA THR A 33 -12.11 7.86 3.63
C THR A 33 -10.76 7.94 4.31
N TYR A 34 -10.19 9.14 4.36
CA TYR A 34 -8.98 9.45 5.12
C TYR A 34 -9.40 10.09 6.44
N THR A 35 -8.92 9.55 7.56
CA THR A 35 -9.21 10.06 8.91
C THR A 35 -7.90 10.28 9.66
N LEU A 36 -7.74 11.46 10.26
CA LEU A 36 -6.60 11.82 11.09
C LEU A 36 -7.04 11.94 12.55
N ALA A 37 -6.79 10.92 13.36
CA ALA A 37 -7.16 10.90 14.78
C ALA A 37 -6.10 10.18 15.61
N ASP A 38 -5.90 10.61 16.86
CA ASP A 38 -5.06 9.93 17.86
C ASP A 38 -3.64 9.58 17.37
N GLY A 39 -3.01 10.51 16.64
CA GLY A 39 -1.66 10.33 16.09
C GLY A 39 -1.57 9.30 14.96
N ALA A 40 -2.70 8.96 14.31
CA ALA A 40 -2.75 8.01 13.22
C ALA A 40 -3.49 8.57 11.99
N LEU A 41 -2.99 8.17 10.81
CA LEU A 41 -3.71 8.26 9.55
C LEU A 41 -4.38 6.91 9.28
N GLU A 42 -5.71 6.90 9.23
CA GLU A 42 -6.50 5.75 8.80
C GLU A 42 -7.07 6.01 7.40
N ILE A 43 -7.01 4.99 6.54
CA ILE A 43 -7.54 5.01 5.18
C ILE A 43 -8.51 3.84 5.05
N GLY A 44 -9.80 4.14 4.99
CA GLY A 44 -10.87 3.16 4.77
C GLY A 44 -11.27 3.13 3.30
N PHE A 45 -11.30 1.94 2.71
CA PHE A 45 -11.79 1.69 1.34
C PHE A 45 -13.12 0.96 1.39
N SER A 46 -14.07 1.37 0.55
CA SER A 46 -15.31 0.62 0.32
C SER A 46 -15.67 0.64 -1.15
N ALA A 47 -16.05 -0.51 -1.70
CA ALA A 47 -16.51 -0.59 -3.08
C ALA A 47 -17.64 -1.60 -3.28
N VAL A 48 -18.46 -1.39 -4.30
CA VAL A 48 -19.47 -2.33 -4.79
C VAL A 48 -19.53 -2.22 -6.31
N SER A 49 -19.72 -3.36 -6.98
CA SER A 49 -19.88 -3.42 -8.43
C SER A 49 -21.21 -4.10 -8.80
N ASP A 50 -21.82 -3.67 -9.90
CA ASP A 50 -23.03 -4.29 -10.45
C ASP A 50 -22.74 -5.62 -11.19
N ARG A 51 -21.46 -5.96 -11.39
CA ARG A 51 -20.99 -7.23 -11.96
C ARG A 51 -19.78 -7.77 -11.21
N THR A 52 -19.56 -9.07 -11.30
CA THR A 52 -18.33 -9.69 -10.81
C THR A 52 -17.13 -9.09 -11.53
N THR A 53 -16.14 -8.63 -10.76
CA THR A 53 -14.97 -7.89 -11.22
C THR A 53 -13.80 -8.08 -10.25
N ILE A 54 -12.69 -7.38 -10.47
CA ILE A 54 -11.50 -7.40 -9.62
C ILE A 54 -11.49 -6.12 -8.77
N CYS A 55 -11.15 -6.21 -7.48
CA CYS A 55 -11.04 -5.06 -6.61
C CYS A 55 -9.85 -5.24 -5.64
N ASN A 56 -8.73 -4.58 -5.93
CA ASN A 56 -7.52 -4.60 -5.11
C ASN A 56 -6.89 -3.20 -5.00
N PRO A 57 -7.57 -2.22 -4.37
CA PRO A 57 -6.99 -0.90 -4.15
C PRO A 57 -5.89 -0.96 -3.06
N THR A 58 -4.99 0.02 -3.07
CA THR A 58 -3.98 0.22 -2.02
C THR A 58 -3.70 1.71 -1.83
N SER A 59 -2.84 2.04 -0.87
CA SER A 59 -2.26 3.37 -0.69
C SER A 59 -0.81 3.38 -1.17
N HIS A 60 -0.49 4.29 -2.10
CA HIS A 60 0.85 4.38 -2.71
C HIS A 60 1.70 5.52 -2.12
N ILE A 61 1.52 5.82 -0.83
CA ILE A 61 2.29 6.86 -0.13
C ILE A 61 3.75 6.43 0.00
N TYR A 62 4.69 7.30 -0.38
CA TYR A 62 6.12 7.13 -0.14
C TYR A 62 6.53 7.81 1.15
N TRP A 63 7.05 7.02 2.10
CA TRP A 63 7.45 7.51 3.41
C TRP A 63 8.93 7.87 3.46
N ASN A 64 9.22 9.05 3.99
CA ASN A 64 10.53 9.45 4.47
C ASN A 64 10.35 10.22 5.78
N LEU A 65 10.54 9.52 6.91
CA LEU A 65 10.20 10.04 8.23
C LEU A 65 11.16 11.11 8.74
N ASP A 66 12.35 11.21 8.14
CA ASP A 66 13.33 12.24 8.44
C ASP A 66 13.13 13.52 7.60
N GLY A 67 12.08 13.54 6.76
CA GLY A 67 11.58 14.75 6.08
C GLY A 67 12.37 15.19 4.85
N ASN A 68 13.52 14.57 4.55
CA ASN A 68 14.41 14.96 3.46
C ASN A 68 14.87 13.76 2.61
N SER A 69 14.36 13.60 1.39
CA SER A 69 14.80 12.58 0.43
C SER A 69 15.99 13.01 -0.45
N SER A 70 16.64 12.07 -1.15
CA SER A 70 18.03 12.20 -1.58
C SER A 70 18.40 12.84 -2.92
N ARG A 71 19.57 13.53 -2.85
CA ARG A 71 20.55 13.96 -3.86
C ARG A 71 20.03 14.51 -5.19
N GLY A 72 19.65 15.79 -5.19
CA GLY A 72 19.85 16.66 -6.36
C GLY A 72 21.25 17.28 -6.31
N SER A 73 22.02 17.20 -7.39
CA SER A 73 23.29 17.91 -7.54
C SER A 73 23.07 19.42 -7.43
N GLY A 74 23.45 20.04 -6.30
CA GLY A 74 23.86 21.45 -6.19
C GLY A 74 22.99 22.53 -6.85
N GLY A 75 21.69 22.30 -7.08
CA GLY A 75 20.82 23.26 -7.75
C GLY A 75 20.25 24.27 -6.77
N THR A 76 20.66 25.53 -6.86
CA THR A 76 19.98 26.66 -6.22
C THR A 76 18.58 26.83 -6.80
N ILE A 77 17.58 27.00 -5.93
CA ILE A 77 16.21 27.34 -6.32
C ILE A 77 16.19 28.75 -6.95
N PRO A 78 15.71 28.94 -8.19
CA PRO A 78 15.46 30.27 -8.73
C PRO A 78 14.34 30.95 -7.94
N GLY A 79 14.64 32.05 -7.25
CA GLY A 79 13.67 32.85 -6.49
C GLY A 79 13.63 32.58 -4.97
N ALA A 80 14.44 31.66 -4.45
CA ALA A 80 14.66 31.59 -3.00
C ALA A 80 15.61 32.72 -2.57
N THR A 81 15.06 33.83 -2.10
CA THR A 81 15.85 34.91 -1.49
C THR A 81 16.25 34.50 -0.09
N GLY A 82 17.39 33.83 0.01
CA GLY A 82 18.01 33.39 1.25
C GLY A 82 18.85 32.15 0.99
N ALA A 83 20.17 32.26 1.12
CA ALA A 83 20.99 31.07 1.22
C ALA A 83 20.52 30.30 2.46
N PRO A 84 20.18 29.00 2.38
CA PRO A 84 20.06 28.21 3.59
C PRO A 84 21.40 28.31 4.30
N ASP A 85 21.38 28.62 5.60
CA ASP A 85 22.56 28.52 6.45
C ASP A 85 23.19 27.14 6.22
N ALA A 86 24.41 27.14 5.67
CA ALA A 86 25.13 25.92 5.32
C ALA A 86 25.50 25.07 6.55
N SER A 87 25.29 25.58 7.77
CA SER A 87 25.51 24.85 9.02
C SER A 87 24.29 24.10 9.55
N ASP A 88 23.08 24.36 9.03
CA ASP A 88 21.80 23.78 9.50
C ASP A 88 21.01 23.01 8.43
N ALA A 89 21.54 22.88 7.21
CA ALA A 89 20.90 22.08 6.17
C ALA A 89 20.88 20.59 6.60
N PRO A 90 19.71 20.01 6.94
CA PRO A 90 19.68 18.67 7.52
C PRO A 90 20.19 17.69 6.46
N ALA A 91 21.27 16.97 6.78
CA ALA A 91 21.84 15.92 5.94
C ALA A 91 20.72 15.11 5.28
N ILE A 92 20.70 15.14 3.96
CA ILE A 92 19.78 14.37 3.14
C ILE A 92 19.70 12.92 3.67
N THR A 93 18.52 12.45 4.04
CA THR A 93 18.28 11.08 4.52
C THR A 93 17.64 10.26 3.44
N ASP A 94 18.41 9.36 2.87
CA ASP A 94 17.87 8.30 2.04
C ASP A 94 16.97 7.41 2.90
N ALA A 95 15.75 7.12 2.43
CA ALA A 95 14.80 6.31 3.18
C ALA A 95 15.30 4.88 3.39
N LEU A 96 16.30 4.42 2.63
CA LEU A 96 17.01 3.17 2.86
C LEU A 96 17.79 3.13 4.19
N ASP A 97 18.00 4.28 4.83
CA ASP A 97 18.63 4.40 6.15
C ASP A 97 17.60 4.33 7.31
N HIS A 98 16.30 4.30 7.01
CA HIS A 98 15.27 4.06 8.02
C HIS A 98 15.36 2.62 8.51
N THR A 99 15.02 2.41 9.78
CA THR A 99 14.92 1.05 10.31
C THR A 99 13.56 0.48 9.90
N LEU A 100 13.56 -0.58 9.11
CA LEU A 100 12.39 -1.30 8.66
C LEU A 100 12.26 -2.62 9.43
N HIS A 101 11.06 -2.93 9.86
CA HIS A 101 10.65 -4.25 10.31
C HIS A 101 9.39 -4.66 9.56
N VAL A 102 9.33 -5.92 9.12
CA VAL A 102 8.16 -6.52 8.46
C VAL A 102 7.85 -7.83 9.16
N ALA A 103 6.62 -7.96 9.66
CA ALA A 103 6.16 -9.10 10.46
C ALA A 103 5.75 -10.31 9.59
N ALA A 104 6.59 -10.67 8.61
CA ALA A 104 6.36 -11.77 7.70
C ALA A 104 7.58 -12.69 7.62
N ASP A 105 7.34 -14.00 7.56
CA ASP A 105 8.36 -15.04 7.42
C ASP A 105 8.58 -15.46 5.96
N ARG A 106 7.73 -14.97 5.06
CA ARG A 106 7.73 -15.29 3.64
C ARG A 106 7.46 -14.07 2.79
N TYR A 107 7.96 -14.11 1.57
CA TYR A 107 7.78 -13.09 0.54
C TYR A 107 7.59 -13.75 -0.82
N PHE A 108 7.18 -12.95 -1.80
CA PHE A 108 7.06 -13.36 -3.20
C PHE A 108 8.25 -12.78 -3.97
N PRO A 109 9.26 -13.60 -4.33
CA PRO A 109 10.23 -13.23 -5.35
C PRO A 109 9.52 -12.83 -6.64
N THR A 110 10.18 -12.03 -7.48
CA THR A 110 9.64 -11.59 -8.75
C THR A 110 10.51 -12.02 -9.93
N ASP A 111 9.88 -12.14 -11.09
CA ASP A 111 10.59 -12.21 -12.37
C ASP A 111 11.05 -10.82 -12.85
N ALA A 112 11.70 -10.77 -14.01
CA ALA A 112 12.19 -9.51 -14.58
C ALA A 112 11.07 -8.51 -14.98
N GLY A 113 9.82 -8.97 -15.05
CA GLY A 113 8.63 -8.15 -15.29
C GLY A 113 7.93 -7.70 -13.99
N PHE A 114 8.53 -7.98 -12.83
CA PHE A 114 7.95 -7.74 -11.50
C PHE A 114 6.70 -8.57 -11.20
N LEU A 115 6.49 -9.68 -11.92
CA LEU A 115 5.41 -10.60 -11.58
C LEU A 115 5.86 -11.51 -10.42
N PRO A 116 5.03 -11.66 -9.37
CA PRO A 116 5.28 -12.61 -8.29
C PRO A 116 5.47 -14.05 -8.80
N LEU A 117 6.46 -14.72 -8.23
CA LEU A 117 6.72 -16.16 -8.35
C LEU A 117 6.17 -16.89 -7.13
N ASP A 118 6.49 -18.18 -6.98
CA ASP A 118 6.15 -18.95 -5.79
C ASP A 118 6.70 -18.32 -4.51
N VAL A 119 5.88 -18.37 -3.46
CA VAL A 119 6.22 -17.86 -2.13
C VAL A 119 7.49 -18.53 -1.59
N ALA A 120 8.42 -17.73 -1.06
CA ALA A 120 9.70 -18.18 -0.53
C ALA A 120 9.92 -17.68 0.91
N PRO A 121 10.70 -18.40 1.75
CA PRO A 121 11.08 -17.90 3.07
C PRO A 121 11.97 -16.67 2.95
N VAL A 122 11.84 -15.74 3.89
CA VAL A 122 12.75 -14.59 3.99
C VAL A 122 14.10 -14.96 4.63
N ASP A 123 14.15 -16.07 5.38
CA ASP A 123 15.33 -16.50 6.14
C ASP A 123 16.60 -16.59 5.27
N GLY A 124 17.67 -15.94 5.70
CA GLY A 124 18.94 -15.89 4.97
C GLY A 124 18.95 -15.01 3.71
N THR A 125 17.86 -14.29 3.41
CA THR A 125 17.75 -13.40 2.25
C THR A 125 17.85 -11.92 2.67
N PRO A 126 18.11 -10.97 1.74
CA PRO A 126 18.02 -9.53 2.06
C PRO A 126 16.59 -9.06 2.40
N PHE A 127 15.57 -9.90 2.20
CA PHE A 127 14.18 -9.61 2.54
C PHE A 127 13.83 -9.97 3.98
N ASP A 128 14.79 -10.47 4.77
CA ASP A 128 14.57 -10.74 6.19
C ASP A 128 14.57 -9.45 7.03
N PHE A 129 13.37 -8.88 7.20
CA PHE A 129 13.09 -7.77 8.11
C PHE A 129 12.29 -8.23 9.35
N ARG A 130 12.30 -9.53 9.68
CA ARG A 130 11.69 -10.03 10.93
C ARG A 130 12.39 -9.44 12.16
N GLN A 131 13.67 -9.10 12.01
CA GLN A 131 14.39 -8.26 12.96
C GLN A 131 14.56 -6.86 12.36
N PRO A 132 14.26 -5.79 13.13
CA PRO A 132 14.42 -4.42 12.64
C PRO A 132 15.86 -4.16 12.15
N ARG A 133 16.00 -3.70 10.90
CA ARG A 133 17.28 -3.34 10.28
C ARG A 133 17.07 -2.32 9.17
N THR A 134 18.12 -1.67 8.72
CA THR A 134 17.99 -0.76 7.58
C THR A 134 17.99 -1.53 6.26
N PRO A 135 17.14 -1.15 5.28
CA PRO A 135 17.22 -1.66 3.92
C PRO A 135 18.62 -1.55 3.31
N ARG A 136 19.36 -0.48 3.60
CA ARG A 136 20.76 -0.32 3.17
C ARG A 136 21.68 -1.41 3.73
N ALA A 137 21.60 -1.71 5.03
CA ALA A 137 22.42 -2.75 5.64
C ALA A 137 22.04 -4.15 5.13
N ALA A 138 20.76 -4.39 4.83
CA ALA A 138 20.30 -5.59 4.12
C ALA A 138 20.92 -5.73 2.73
N MET A 139 20.90 -4.67 1.92
CA MET A 139 21.54 -4.70 0.60
C MET A 139 23.05 -4.95 0.68
N ALA A 140 23.74 -4.29 1.63
CA ALA A 140 25.19 -4.43 1.79
C ALA A 140 25.62 -5.84 2.24
N ALA A 141 24.78 -6.53 3.02
CA ALA A 141 25.06 -7.89 3.50
C ALA A 141 24.82 -8.97 2.42
N HIS A 142 24.06 -8.67 1.37
CA HIS A 142 23.71 -9.60 0.29
C HIS A 142 24.10 -9.03 -1.08
N PRO A 143 25.39 -8.73 -1.32
CA PRO A 143 25.84 -8.18 -2.59
C PRO A 143 25.57 -9.17 -3.73
N GLY A 144 24.96 -8.67 -4.81
CA GLY A 144 24.68 -9.48 -5.99
C GLY A 144 23.43 -10.37 -5.90
N ASP A 145 22.61 -10.20 -4.85
CA ASP A 145 21.30 -10.86 -4.80
C ASP A 145 20.46 -10.46 -6.04
N PRO A 146 19.93 -11.44 -6.79
CA PRO A 146 19.24 -11.17 -8.05
C PRO A 146 17.93 -10.40 -7.87
N GLN A 147 17.24 -10.57 -6.74
CA GLN A 147 15.97 -9.89 -6.47
C GLN A 147 16.21 -8.41 -6.11
N LEU A 148 17.29 -8.10 -5.38
CA LEU A 148 17.73 -6.72 -5.19
C LEU A 148 18.12 -6.03 -6.51
N ALA A 149 18.70 -6.77 -7.45
CA ALA A 149 19.06 -6.25 -8.77
C ALA A 149 17.83 -5.92 -9.62
N ILE A 150 16.82 -6.81 -9.63
CA ILE A 150 15.53 -6.59 -10.31
C ILE A 150 14.85 -5.33 -9.76
N GLY A 151 14.70 -5.23 -8.43
CA GLY A 151 14.02 -4.10 -7.79
C GLY A 151 14.82 -2.80 -7.74
N ARG A 152 16.12 -2.83 -8.05
CA ARG A 152 17.09 -1.75 -7.71
C ARG A 152 16.98 -1.34 -6.24
N GLY A 153 16.89 -2.35 -5.37
CA GLY A 153 16.38 -2.23 -4.01
C GLY A 153 15.24 -3.22 -3.81
N TYR A 154 14.16 -2.78 -3.19
CA TYR A 154 13.01 -3.61 -2.85
C TYR A 154 11.82 -3.24 -3.73
N ASN A 155 11.13 -4.26 -4.26
CA ASN A 155 9.85 -4.16 -4.96
C ASN A 155 9.11 -5.51 -4.88
N HIS A 156 8.81 -5.96 -3.66
CA HIS A 156 8.32 -7.33 -3.41
C HIS A 156 7.16 -7.34 -2.44
N ALA A 157 6.24 -8.30 -2.62
CA ALA A 157 5.16 -8.57 -1.69
C ALA A 157 5.62 -9.50 -0.56
N TYR A 158 5.21 -9.19 0.67
CA TYR A 158 5.33 -10.06 1.84
C TYR A 158 4.01 -10.76 2.11
N ASP A 159 4.07 -12.02 2.52
CA ASP A 159 2.89 -12.88 2.71
C ASP A 159 2.30 -12.72 4.12
N PHE A 160 1.03 -12.30 4.17
CA PHE A 160 0.22 -12.21 5.39
C PHE A 160 -1.05 -13.06 5.29
N ALA A 161 -1.16 -14.00 4.34
CA ALA A 161 -2.37 -14.78 4.08
C ALA A 161 -2.85 -15.57 5.31
N ALA A 162 -1.93 -16.14 6.09
CA ALA A 162 -2.26 -16.86 7.32
C ALA A 162 -2.85 -15.94 8.41
N ALA A 163 -2.26 -14.76 8.61
CA ALA A 163 -2.78 -13.76 9.55
C ALA A 163 -4.14 -13.23 9.10
N TYR A 164 -4.31 -13.00 7.79
CA TYR A 164 -5.57 -12.60 7.18
C TYR A 164 -6.68 -13.63 7.37
N ALA A 165 -6.38 -14.92 7.18
CA ALA A 165 -7.35 -16.00 7.44
C ALA A 165 -7.80 -16.04 8.91
N GLY A 166 -6.95 -15.61 9.84
CA GLY A 166 -7.25 -15.54 11.27
C GLY A 166 -8.20 -14.41 11.69
N LEU A 167 -8.46 -13.40 10.85
CA LEU A 167 -9.27 -12.23 11.23
C LEU A 167 -10.78 -12.52 11.37
N ALA A 168 -11.25 -13.69 10.92
CA ALA A 168 -12.67 -14.02 10.71
C ALA A 168 -13.38 -12.99 9.79
N ASP A 169 -14.19 -13.50 8.85
CA ASP A 169 -14.90 -12.68 7.85
C ASP A 169 -14.01 -12.00 6.80
N GLY A 170 -13.08 -12.77 6.23
CA GLY A 170 -12.47 -12.46 4.93
C GLY A 170 -13.55 -12.16 3.88
N TYR A 171 -13.37 -11.07 3.14
CA TYR A 171 -14.29 -10.61 2.08
C TYR A 171 -15.79 -10.77 2.44
N ARG A 172 -16.29 -10.22 3.55
CA ARG A 172 -17.75 -10.21 3.78
C ARG A 172 -18.46 -9.02 3.15
N THR A 173 -18.64 -9.25 1.88
CA THR A 173 -19.89 -9.06 1.18
C THR A 173 -21.06 -9.51 2.05
N SER A 174 -21.99 -8.62 2.31
CA SER A 174 -23.20 -8.96 3.03
C SER A 174 -24.15 -9.72 2.10
N ARG A 175 -24.04 -11.05 1.98
CA ARG A 175 -25.19 -11.92 1.68
C ARG A 175 -25.16 -13.22 2.48
N ARG A 176 -26.32 -13.55 3.03
CA ARG A 176 -26.64 -14.70 3.90
C ARG A 176 -26.16 -16.05 3.33
N SER A 177 -25.50 -16.83 4.20
CA SER A 177 -25.36 -18.31 4.25
C SER A 177 -24.91 -19.11 3.00
N PRO A 178 -24.13 -20.19 3.18
CA PRO A 178 -23.44 -20.91 2.09
C PRO A 178 -24.29 -21.94 1.35
N THR A 179 -25.60 -22.01 1.59
CA THR A 179 -26.44 -23.13 1.12
C THR A 179 -27.29 -22.85 -0.12
N ALA A 180 -27.19 -21.67 -0.75
CA ALA A 180 -27.84 -21.44 -2.03
C ALA A 180 -26.87 -21.81 -3.16
N GLY A 181 -27.16 -22.92 -3.85
CA GLY A 181 -26.39 -23.38 -5.01
C GLY A 181 -26.28 -22.33 -6.12
N LEU A 182 -25.48 -22.66 -7.14
CA LEU A 182 -25.34 -21.95 -8.41
C LEU A 182 -26.68 -21.86 -9.15
N ALA A 183 -27.64 -21.10 -8.61
CA ALA A 183 -28.83 -20.71 -9.30
C ALA A 183 -28.47 -19.52 -10.19
N SER A 184 -28.87 -19.60 -11.46
CA SER A 184 -28.83 -18.51 -12.43
C SER A 184 -29.55 -17.29 -11.86
N GLY A 185 -28.80 -16.41 -11.19
CA GLY A 185 -29.32 -15.19 -10.61
C GLY A 185 -29.56 -14.18 -11.72
N VAL A 186 -30.83 -13.84 -11.93
CA VAL A 186 -31.27 -12.71 -12.75
C VAL A 186 -30.46 -11.47 -12.36
N ALA A 187 -29.80 -10.85 -13.34
CA ALA A 187 -29.10 -9.59 -13.15
C ALA A 187 -30.04 -8.58 -12.48
N PRO A 188 -29.57 -7.79 -11.48
CA PRO A 188 -30.40 -6.73 -10.92
C PRO A 188 -30.92 -5.84 -12.04
N SER A 189 -32.21 -5.50 -11.98
CA SER A 189 -32.85 -4.62 -12.97
C SER A 189 -32.03 -3.33 -13.09
N ALA A 190 -31.70 -2.96 -14.34
CA ALA A 190 -31.10 -1.66 -14.64
C ALA A 190 -32.02 -0.55 -14.10
N GLY A 191 -31.62 0.11 -13.01
CA GLY A 191 -32.49 1.13 -12.41
C GLY A 191 -31.89 1.95 -11.28
N SER A 192 -30.77 1.57 -10.67
CA SER A 192 -30.10 2.43 -9.69
C SER A 192 -28.60 2.25 -9.78
N ALA A 193 -27.86 3.35 -9.91
CA ALA A 193 -26.41 3.33 -9.85
C ALA A 193 -25.96 2.73 -8.51
N PRO A 194 -24.89 1.91 -8.48
CA PRO A 194 -24.34 1.44 -7.22
C PRO A 194 -23.96 2.64 -6.34
N SER A 195 -24.36 2.62 -5.08
CA SER A 195 -24.02 3.66 -4.10
C SER A 195 -23.29 3.04 -2.92
N VAL A 196 -22.33 3.80 -2.39
CA VAL A 196 -21.58 3.42 -1.18
C VAL A 196 -22.07 4.27 -0.03
N ASP A 197 -22.67 3.67 0.98
CA ASP A 197 -23.08 4.36 2.20
C ASP A 197 -21.84 4.91 2.96
N PRO A 198 -21.74 6.24 3.21
CA PRO A 198 -20.65 6.85 3.99
C PRO A 198 -20.62 6.46 5.47
N SER A 199 -21.74 6.01 6.03
CA SER A 199 -21.95 5.95 7.49
C SER A 199 -21.52 4.64 8.15
N MET A 200 -20.71 3.83 7.49
CA MET A 200 -20.27 2.55 8.06
C MET A 200 -19.09 2.76 9.00
N GLU A 201 -19.44 3.11 10.24
CA GLU A 201 -18.68 3.08 11.50
C GLU A 201 -17.17 2.83 11.34
N ALA A 202 -16.40 3.90 11.53
CA ALA A 202 -15.06 3.81 12.07
C ALA A 202 -15.14 3.04 13.41
N GLY A 203 -14.99 1.72 13.35
CA GLY A 203 -15.35 0.82 14.43
C GLY A 203 -14.68 -0.56 14.29
N ALA A 204 -13.47 -0.66 14.84
CA ALA A 204 -12.91 -1.85 15.49
C ALA A 204 -12.85 -3.18 14.71
N ARG A 205 -12.45 -3.19 13.43
CA ARG A 205 -11.96 -4.45 12.82
C ARG A 205 -10.55 -4.75 13.31
N PRO A 206 -10.23 -6.01 13.66
CA PRO A 206 -8.86 -6.37 13.99
C PRO A 206 -7.98 -6.15 12.75
N LEU A 207 -6.92 -5.36 12.92
CA LEU A 207 -5.90 -5.13 11.90
C LEU A 207 -4.70 -6.01 12.21
N ILE A 208 -4.05 -6.50 11.16
CA ILE A 208 -2.79 -7.23 11.25
C ILE A 208 -1.67 -6.19 11.40
N PRO A 209 -0.84 -6.24 12.44
CA PRO A 209 0.40 -5.46 12.49
C PRO A 209 1.33 -5.99 11.39
N MET A 210 1.65 -5.17 10.39
CA MET A 210 2.41 -5.62 9.22
C MET A 210 3.86 -5.14 9.25
N ALA A 211 4.10 -3.87 9.55
CA ALA A 211 5.43 -3.29 9.49
C ALA A 211 5.61 -2.12 10.44
N THR A 212 6.87 -1.83 10.79
CA THR A 212 7.26 -0.56 11.40
C THR A 212 8.39 0.07 10.61
N LEU A 213 8.34 1.40 10.47
CA LEU A 213 9.39 2.20 9.87
C LEU A 213 9.81 3.27 10.86
N THR A 214 11.10 3.37 11.17
CA THR A 214 11.63 4.39 12.09
C THR A 214 12.65 5.27 11.39
N GLY A 215 12.43 6.58 11.44
CA GLY A 215 13.38 7.57 10.94
C GLY A 215 14.59 7.65 11.86
N GLY A 216 15.79 7.38 11.31
CA GLY A 216 17.02 7.32 12.11
C GLY A 216 17.41 8.66 12.74
N ARG A 217 17.00 9.79 12.12
CA ARG A 217 17.28 11.13 12.64
C ARG A 217 16.13 11.75 13.42
N SER A 218 14.92 11.58 12.92
CA SER A 218 13.71 12.15 13.53
C SER A 218 13.32 11.42 14.80
N GLY A 219 13.67 10.14 14.94
CA GLY A 219 13.16 9.25 15.99
C GLY A 219 11.70 8.85 15.78
N ILE A 220 11.02 9.42 14.77
CA ILE A 220 9.62 9.13 14.48
C ILE A 220 9.51 7.68 14.02
N THR A 221 8.64 6.93 14.69
CA THR A 221 8.26 5.58 14.31
C THR A 221 6.85 5.57 13.77
N MET A 222 6.68 5.01 12.58
CA MET A 222 5.39 4.72 11.98
C MET A 222 5.11 3.21 12.08
N ALA A 223 4.03 2.84 12.75
CA ALA A 223 3.50 1.47 12.77
C ALA A 223 2.37 1.33 11.74
N LEU A 224 2.51 0.37 10.83
CA LEU A 224 1.52 0.02 9.82
C LEU A 224 0.75 -1.22 10.24
N SER A 225 -0.58 -1.12 10.21
CA SER A 225 -1.50 -2.24 10.35
C SER A 225 -2.58 -2.19 9.28
N CYS A 226 -3.00 -3.35 8.78
CA CYS A 226 -4.03 -3.47 7.74
C CYS A 226 -4.76 -4.81 7.85
N ASP A 227 -5.97 -4.90 7.29
CA ASP A 227 -6.76 -6.12 7.14
C ASP A 227 -6.63 -6.76 5.74
N ALA A 228 -5.44 -6.73 5.15
CA ALA A 228 -5.13 -7.29 3.83
C ALA A 228 -4.17 -8.50 3.91
N PRO A 229 -4.15 -9.38 2.90
CA PRO A 229 -3.33 -10.60 2.94
C PRO A 229 -1.88 -10.42 2.49
N ALA A 230 -1.47 -9.24 2.01
CA ALA A 230 -0.10 -8.98 1.60
C ALA A 230 0.31 -7.52 1.85
N LEU A 231 1.62 -7.30 1.86
CA LEU A 231 2.24 -5.98 1.91
C LEU A 231 3.32 -5.88 0.83
N VAL A 232 3.16 -5.00 -0.16
CA VAL A 232 4.27 -4.66 -1.06
C VAL A 232 5.16 -3.61 -0.39
N VAL A 233 6.47 -3.86 -0.40
CA VAL A 233 7.50 -2.90 0.01
C VAL A 233 8.27 -2.47 -1.24
N TYR A 234 8.15 -1.19 -1.58
CA TYR A 234 8.88 -0.59 -2.69
C TYR A 234 9.79 0.54 -2.21
N SER A 235 11.09 0.44 -2.48
CA SER A 235 12.10 1.39 -1.98
C SER A 235 12.47 2.48 -2.98
N ALA A 236 11.56 2.82 -3.90
CA ALA A 236 11.77 3.85 -4.92
C ALA A 236 12.99 3.61 -5.83
N GLY A 237 13.44 2.37 -6.02
CA GLY A 237 14.69 2.05 -6.75
C GLY A 237 14.75 2.54 -8.20
N TRP A 238 13.60 2.78 -8.80
CA TRP A 238 13.44 3.26 -10.18
C TRP A 238 13.06 4.74 -10.28
N PHE A 239 13.06 5.48 -9.17
CA PHE A 239 12.88 6.93 -9.25
C PHE A 239 14.04 7.56 -10.01
N ASP A 240 13.69 8.36 -11.02
CA ASP A 240 14.66 9.06 -11.83
C ASP A 240 14.98 10.43 -11.21
N ALA A 241 16.21 10.58 -10.70
CA ALA A 241 16.70 11.87 -10.22
C ALA A 241 16.81 12.94 -11.32
N GLY A 242 16.74 12.54 -12.59
CA GLY A 242 16.66 13.40 -13.77
C GLY A 242 15.22 13.71 -14.23
N SER A 243 14.20 13.21 -13.53
CA SER A 243 12.80 13.52 -13.82
C SER A 243 12.57 15.04 -13.77
N SER A 244 11.81 15.56 -14.73
CA SER A 244 11.40 16.96 -14.77
C SER A 244 10.34 17.31 -13.73
N LEU A 245 9.82 16.34 -12.99
CA LEU A 245 8.82 16.56 -11.94
C LEU A 245 9.51 16.94 -10.62
N PRO A 246 9.38 18.20 -10.16
CA PRO A 246 9.95 18.61 -8.89
C PRO A 246 9.19 17.97 -7.74
N GLY A 247 9.93 17.39 -6.80
CA GLY A 247 9.44 17.01 -5.48
C GLY A 247 9.18 18.23 -4.58
N ARG A 248 8.91 17.95 -3.30
CA ARG A 248 8.56 18.98 -2.31
C ARG A 248 9.67 20.03 -2.21
N GLY A 249 9.28 21.30 -2.35
CA GLY A 249 10.22 22.43 -2.31
C GLY A 249 11.19 22.46 -3.49
N GLY A 250 10.82 21.90 -4.65
CA GLY A 250 11.65 21.93 -5.87
C GLY A 250 12.75 20.87 -5.92
N ARG A 251 12.77 19.92 -4.99
CA ARG A 251 13.83 18.91 -4.87
C ARG A 251 13.65 17.80 -5.90
N ALA A 252 14.74 17.31 -6.48
CA ALA A 252 14.70 16.06 -7.25
C ALA A 252 14.55 14.86 -6.30
N TYR A 253 13.74 13.88 -6.67
CA TYR A 253 13.62 12.61 -5.97
C TYR A 253 14.31 11.51 -6.79
N GLY A 254 15.37 10.93 -6.23
CA GLY A 254 16.09 9.80 -6.83
C GLY A 254 15.81 8.46 -6.15
N PRO A 255 16.57 7.41 -6.50
CA PRO A 255 16.48 6.11 -5.85
C PRO A 255 16.62 6.20 -4.33
N GLY A 256 15.75 5.51 -3.59
CA GLY A 256 15.72 5.58 -2.12
C GLY A 256 15.08 6.85 -1.55
N ALA A 257 14.45 7.70 -2.37
CA ALA A 257 13.80 8.91 -1.88
C ALA A 257 12.68 8.64 -0.85
N GLY A 258 12.03 7.48 -0.92
CA GLY A 258 11.01 7.06 0.02
C GLY A 258 10.80 5.55 -0.02
N ILE A 259 10.13 5.03 0.99
CA ILE A 259 9.65 3.65 1.03
C ILE A 259 8.13 3.68 0.95
N ALA A 260 7.57 3.06 -0.09
CA ALA A 260 6.14 2.78 -0.16
C ALA A 260 5.85 1.47 0.58
N LEU A 261 4.80 1.51 1.40
CA LEU A 261 4.26 0.35 2.12
C LEU A 261 2.79 0.22 1.69
N GLU A 262 2.54 -0.77 0.84
CA GLU A 262 1.32 -0.90 0.04
C GLU A 262 0.58 -2.21 0.42
N PRO A 263 -0.21 -2.21 1.52
CA PRO A 263 -1.06 -3.34 1.84
C PRO A 263 -2.11 -3.60 0.77
N GLY A 264 -2.39 -4.87 0.49
CA GLY A 264 -3.41 -5.27 -0.48
C GLY A 264 -3.42 -6.78 -0.68
N PHE A 265 -3.96 -7.21 -1.81
CA PHE A 265 -3.79 -8.58 -2.31
C PHE A 265 -2.47 -8.67 -3.08
N VAL A 266 -1.88 -9.87 -3.09
CA VAL A 266 -0.64 -10.15 -3.83
C VAL A 266 -0.83 -9.68 -5.29
N PRO A 267 0.13 -8.95 -5.88
CA PRO A 267 0.08 -8.61 -7.29
C PRO A 267 -0.14 -9.87 -8.14
N ASN A 268 -0.88 -9.78 -9.24
CA ASN A 268 -1.20 -10.93 -10.09
C ASN A 268 -2.11 -12.04 -9.48
N ALA A 269 -2.60 -11.91 -8.24
CA ALA A 269 -3.43 -12.92 -7.56
C ALA A 269 -4.75 -13.31 -8.26
N ILE A 270 -5.17 -12.57 -9.30
CA ILE A 270 -6.31 -12.95 -10.13
C ILE A 270 -5.96 -14.00 -11.19
N ASN A 271 -4.70 -14.01 -11.64
CA ASN A 271 -4.22 -14.91 -12.70
C ASN A 271 -3.51 -16.13 -12.11
N ASP A 272 -2.88 -15.97 -10.95
CA ASP A 272 -2.17 -17.03 -10.24
C ASP A 272 -2.54 -16.97 -8.75
N ASP A 273 -3.17 -18.03 -8.24
CA ASP A 273 -3.50 -18.13 -6.81
C ASP A 273 -2.31 -18.64 -5.97
N HIS A 274 -1.15 -18.84 -6.61
CA HIS A 274 0.08 -19.37 -6.06
C HIS A 274 -0.17 -20.71 -5.36
N HIS A 275 -0.76 -21.65 -6.09
CA HIS A 275 -1.14 -22.98 -5.57
C HIS A 275 -2.14 -22.91 -4.41
N GLY A 276 -3.07 -21.96 -4.47
CA GLY A 276 -4.09 -21.71 -3.45
C GLY A 276 -3.55 -21.11 -2.14
N THR A 277 -2.32 -20.58 -2.14
CA THR A 277 -1.73 -19.94 -0.95
C THR A 277 -2.16 -18.49 -0.78
N THR A 278 -2.70 -17.85 -1.82
CA THR A 278 -3.11 -16.44 -1.79
C THR A 278 -4.62 -16.26 -1.91
N PRO A 279 -5.24 -15.36 -1.11
CA PRO A 279 -6.63 -15.00 -1.29
C PRO A 279 -6.90 -14.30 -2.64
N SER A 280 -8.08 -14.54 -3.22
CA SER A 280 -8.45 -13.93 -4.51
C SER A 280 -8.96 -12.49 -4.35
N PRO A 281 -8.56 -11.54 -5.22
CA PRO A 281 -9.07 -10.16 -5.23
C PRO A 281 -10.42 -10.00 -5.97
N LEU A 282 -11.16 -11.10 -6.19
CA LEU A 282 -12.41 -11.09 -6.93
C LEU A 282 -13.56 -10.51 -6.08
N LEU A 283 -14.21 -9.47 -6.59
CA LEU A 283 -15.43 -8.89 -6.04
C LEU A 283 -16.64 -9.38 -6.84
N ARG A 284 -17.56 -10.15 -6.23
CA ARG A 284 -18.77 -10.61 -6.93
C ARG A 284 -19.76 -9.46 -7.17
N ALA A 285 -20.72 -9.66 -8.07
CA ALA A 285 -21.79 -8.69 -8.31
C ALA A 285 -22.63 -8.44 -7.05
N GLY A 286 -22.81 -7.17 -6.68
CA GLY A 286 -23.60 -6.73 -5.52
C GLY A 286 -22.96 -6.97 -4.15
N ASP A 287 -21.80 -7.61 -4.15
CA ASP A 287 -20.96 -7.87 -2.99
C ASP A 287 -20.17 -6.60 -2.62
N ARG A 288 -19.80 -6.45 -1.33
CA ARG A 288 -19.10 -5.25 -0.82
C ARG A 288 -17.64 -5.57 -0.50
N PHE A 289 -16.74 -4.76 -1.05
CA PHE A 289 -15.33 -4.71 -0.67
C PHE A 289 -15.14 -3.75 0.50
N ARG A 290 -14.26 -4.12 1.45
CA ARG A 290 -13.79 -3.25 2.54
C ARG A 290 -12.33 -3.57 2.89
N MET A 291 -11.55 -2.52 3.10
CA MET A 291 -10.18 -2.61 3.60
C MET A 291 -9.85 -1.36 4.42
N THR A 292 -9.08 -1.52 5.49
CA THR A 292 -8.60 -0.42 6.33
C THR A 292 -7.08 -0.49 6.44
N ILE A 293 -6.41 0.60 6.07
CA ILE A 293 -4.99 0.80 6.31
C ILE A 293 -4.83 1.81 7.44
N ARG A 294 -4.04 1.50 8.47
CA ARG A 294 -3.74 2.42 9.57
C ARG A 294 -2.24 2.60 9.72
N TYR A 295 -1.80 3.85 9.60
CA TYR A 295 -0.43 4.31 9.91
C TYR A 295 -0.46 5.10 11.22
N ALA A 296 0.11 4.58 12.30
CA ALA A 296 0.20 5.25 13.59
C ALA A 296 1.61 5.76 13.85
N PHE A 297 1.72 7.00 14.34
CA PHE A 297 2.99 7.69 14.53
C PHE A 297 3.28 7.90 16.02
N HIS A 298 4.53 7.65 16.39
CA HIS A 298 5.07 7.83 17.73
C HIS A 298 6.44 8.51 17.65
N ALA A 299 6.80 9.30 18.66
CA ALA A 299 8.08 9.99 18.78
C ALA A 299 8.73 9.68 20.14
#